data_AF-A0A182T976-F1
#
_entry.id   AF-A0A182T976-F1
#
_cell.length_a   1.000
_cell.length_b   1.000
_cell.length_c   1.000
_cell.angle_alpha   90.00
_cell.angle_beta   90.00
_cell.angle_gamma   90.00
#
_symmetry.space_group_name_H-M   'P 1'
#
loop_
_entity.id
_entity.type
_entity.pdbx_description
1 polymer ?
#
loop_
_entity_poly.entity_id
_entity_poly.type
_entity_poly.pdbx_seq_one_letter_code
_entity_poly.pdbx_strand_id
1 'polypeptide(L)'
;MITATEPLEYFPRGRQVVENHPGPNVQDEHRTLGGHPVDFVLLQRMQNVNISLDEDEPAEFYRLREQPIDAGRNSVPSAYICMEEELYVLGHTAVWTRCMSNESQALPQTTFTCDTPIRFAFFCPRRFIRPDTTPAAKPDTNRSAVCLIDKDTLHVFLEGGETYKAMLQCPVSAVWMMPDGVMLERNATHSVAICREEGVPWPRLFTLTFPLEEMKPVLL
;
A
#
# COMPACT_ATOMS: atom_id res chain seq x y z
N MET A 1 -22.53 -3.99 31.14
CA MET A 1 -21.13 -4.39 30.97
C MET A 1 -21.06 -5.20 29.68
N ILE A 2 -20.23 -4.80 28.71
CA ILE A 2 -20.04 -5.57 27.47
C ILE A 2 -18.74 -6.34 27.65
N THR A 3 -18.81 -7.67 27.51
CA THR A 3 -17.65 -8.56 27.55
C THR A 3 -17.33 -8.97 26.13
N ALA A 4 -16.13 -8.67 25.66
CA ALA A 4 -15.61 -9.30 24.46
C ALA A 4 -15.55 -10.82 24.68
N THR A 5 -15.67 -11.58 23.60
CA THR A 5 -15.43 -13.02 23.61
C THR A 5 -13.93 -13.33 23.78
N GLU A 6 -13.48 -14.49 23.32
CA GLU A 6 -12.07 -14.90 23.40
C GLU A 6 -11.18 -14.00 22.52
N PRO A 7 -10.19 -13.30 23.09
CA PRO A 7 -9.22 -12.54 22.30
C PRO A 7 -8.30 -13.51 21.56
N LEU A 8 -8.09 -13.26 20.28
CA LEU A 8 -7.14 -13.99 19.45
C LEU A 8 -5.94 -13.10 19.13
N GLU A 9 -4.76 -13.71 19.07
CA GLU A 9 -3.58 -13.05 18.54
C GLU A 9 -3.70 -12.98 17.02
N TYR A 10 -3.49 -11.78 16.46
CA TYR A 10 -3.58 -11.55 15.03
C TYR A 10 -2.18 -11.51 14.41
N PHE A 11 -1.93 -12.44 13.49
CA PHE A 11 -0.74 -12.48 12.66
C PHE A 11 -1.13 -12.11 11.22
N PRO A 12 -0.53 -11.05 10.62
CA PRO A 12 -0.80 -10.70 9.24
C PRO A 12 -0.49 -11.88 8.31
N ARG A 13 -1.47 -12.27 7.49
CA ARG A 13 -1.38 -13.45 6.63
C ARG A 13 -0.28 -13.33 5.59
N GLY A 14 -0.07 -12.11 5.08
CA GLY A 14 0.96 -11.79 4.12
C GLY A 14 2.39 -12.01 4.63
N ARG A 15 2.63 -12.01 5.95
CA ARG A 15 3.99 -12.17 6.51
C ARG A 15 4.61 -13.50 6.10
N GLN A 16 3.89 -14.61 6.26
CA GLN A 16 4.35 -15.94 5.85
C GLN A 16 4.57 -16.06 4.33
N VAL A 17 3.77 -15.35 3.53
CA VAL A 17 3.92 -15.34 2.07
C VAL A 17 5.19 -14.60 1.66
N VAL A 18 5.49 -13.46 2.30
CA VAL A 18 6.71 -12.70 2.01
C VAL A 18 7.98 -13.46 2.42
N GLU A 19 7.97 -14.18 3.53
CA GLU A 19 9.12 -15.00 3.97
C GLU A 19 9.56 -16.03 2.92
N ASN A 20 8.62 -16.53 2.10
CA ASN A 20 8.88 -17.50 1.04
C ASN A 20 8.93 -16.85 -0.36
N HIS A 21 8.83 -15.52 -0.45
CA HIS A 21 8.80 -14.79 -1.70
C HIS A 21 10.22 -14.65 -2.30
N PRO A 22 10.43 -14.78 -3.63
CA PRO A 22 11.75 -14.68 -4.26
C PRO A 22 12.43 -13.31 -4.09
N GLY A 23 11.67 -12.28 -3.70
CA GLY A 23 12.17 -10.92 -3.50
C GLY A 23 12.26 -10.09 -4.79
N PRO A 24 12.78 -8.85 -4.70
CA PRO A 24 12.98 -7.99 -5.87
C PRO A 24 14.04 -8.55 -6.81
N ASN A 25 13.90 -8.28 -8.11
CA ASN A 25 14.93 -8.58 -9.11
C ASN A 25 16.11 -7.61 -8.93
N VAL A 26 17.00 -7.93 -8.01
CA VAL A 26 18.24 -7.16 -7.83
C VAL A 26 19.17 -7.50 -9.00
N GLN A 27 19.41 -6.55 -9.91
CA GLN A 27 20.68 -6.56 -10.64
C GLN A 27 21.74 -6.17 -9.61
N ASP A 28 22.56 -7.15 -9.19
CA ASP A 28 23.61 -6.98 -8.20
C ASP A 28 24.61 -5.88 -8.61
N GLU A 29 24.34 -4.64 -8.23
CA GLU A 29 25.36 -3.59 -8.18
C GLU A 29 25.54 -3.16 -6.73
N HIS A 30 26.61 -3.69 -6.12
CA HIS A 30 27.16 -3.39 -4.77
C HIS A 30 26.76 -4.31 -3.61
N ARG A 31 27.17 -5.57 -3.68
CA ARG A 31 27.53 -6.37 -2.48
C ARG A 31 29.05 -6.46 -2.34
N THR A 32 29.70 -5.40 -1.87
CA THR A 32 31.06 -5.51 -1.31
C THR A 32 30.94 -5.89 0.17
N LEU A 33 30.76 -7.18 0.45
CA LEU A 33 30.86 -7.73 1.81
C LEU A 33 32.33 -8.02 2.12
N GLY A 34 32.98 -7.10 2.82
CA GLY A 34 34.24 -7.36 3.53
C GLY A 34 33.99 -8.33 4.68
N GLY A 35 34.73 -9.44 4.73
CA GLY A 35 34.61 -10.46 5.75
C GLY A 35 35.04 -9.96 7.12
N HIS A 36 34.16 -10.09 8.12
CA HIS A 36 34.52 -9.93 9.53
C HIS A 36 34.64 -11.31 10.22
N PRO A 37 35.67 -11.51 11.05
CA PRO A 37 35.91 -12.79 11.74
C PRO A 37 34.88 -13.05 12.86
N VAL A 38 34.68 -14.34 13.14
CA VAL A 38 33.67 -14.94 14.05
C VAL A 38 33.65 -14.37 15.48
N ASP A 39 34.71 -13.71 15.93
CA ASP A 39 34.85 -13.19 17.29
C ASP A 39 34.01 -11.93 17.55
N PHE A 40 33.50 -11.29 16.50
CA PHE A 40 32.64 -10.10 16.61
C PHE A 40 31.15 -10.41 16.50
N VAL A 41 30.74 -11.68 16.35
CA VAL A 41 29.33 -12.04 16.16
C VAL A 41 28.45 -11.61 17.33
N LEU A 42 28.92 -11.75 18.57
CA LEU A 42 28.14 -11.32 19.74
C LEU A 42 28.10 -9.79 19.85
N LEU A 43 29.23 -9.12 19.56
CA LEU A 43 29.32 -7.65 19.59
C LEU A 43 28.44 -7.02 18.51
N GLN A 44 28.38 -7.63 17.33
CA GLN A 44 27.51 -7.27 16.22
C GLN A 44 26.04 -7.53 16.57
N ARG A 45 25.70 -8.66 17.20
CA ARG A 45 24.33 -8.91 17.70
C ARG A 45 23.89 -7.88 18.74
N MET A 46 24.80 -7.38 19.58
CA MET A 46 24.49 -6.34 20.56
C MET A 46 24.48 -4.93 19.96
N GLN A 47 25.27 -4.66 18.92
CA GLN A 47 25.19 -3.41 18.14
C GLN A 47 23.91 -3.31 17.30
N ASN A 48 23.37 -4.45 16.88
CA ASN A 48 22.11 -4.53 16.12
C ASN A 48 20.85 -4.38 17.00
N VAL A 49 21.01 -4.15 18.31
CA VAL A 49 19.90 -3.70 19.16
C VAL A 49 19.91 -2.17 19.15
N ASN A 50 19.44 -1.62 18.03
CA ASN A 50 19.22 -0.20 17.90
C ASN A 50 17.73 0.08 18.09
N ILE A 51 17.41 1.00 19.00
CA ILE A 51 16.03 1.48 19.21
C ILE A 51 15.76 2.72 18.33
N SER A 52 16.72 3.13 17.49
CA SER A 52 16.40 4.08 16.43
C SER A 52 15.49 3.42 15.42
N LEU A 53 14.56 4.22 14.90
CA LEU A 53 13.87 3.96 13.65
C LEU A 53 14.96 3.84 12.57
N ASP A 54 15.52 2.64 12.39
CA ASP A 54 16.50 2.38 11.35
C ASP A 54 15.77 2.59 10.02
N GLU A 55 16.14 3.65 9.30
CA GLU A 55 15.66 3.91 7.94
C GLU A 55 16.03 2.76 6.97
N ASP A 56 16.97 1.89 7.39
CA ASP A 56 17.43 0.70 6.67
C ASP A 56 16.53 -0.53 6.87
N GLU A 57 15.74 -0.62 7.96
CA GLU A 57 14.81 -1.74 8.12
C GLU A 57 13.59 -1.52 7.21
N PRO A 58 13.21 -2.53 6.39
CA PRO A 58 12.10 -2.40 5.47
C PRO A 58 10.81 -2.13 6.24
N ALA A 59 10.15 -1.01 5.93
CA ALA A 59 8.87 -0.68 6.55
C ALA A 59 7.88 -1.84 6.43
N GLU A 60 7.38 -2.31 7.58
CA GLU A 60 6.36 -3.34 7.69
C GLU A 60 5.04 -2.70 8.12
N PHE A 61 3.98 -2.90 7.34
CA PHE A 61 2.63 -2.48 7.71
C PHE A 61 1.56 -3.27 6.96
N TYR A 62 0.33 -3.21 7.45
CA TYR A 62 -0.81 -3.85 6.80
C TYR A 62 -2.08 -2.99 6.90
N ARG A 63 -3.06 -3.28 6.03
CA ARG A 63 -4.40 -2.72 6.10
C ARG A 63 -5.45 -3.80 5.90
N LEU A 64 -6.51 -3.72 6.69
CA LEU A 64 -7.68 -4.57 6.58
C LEU A 64 -8.85 -3.77 6.01
N ARG A 65 -9.67 -4.41 5.18
CA ARG A 65 -11.01 -3.92 4.84
C ARG A 65 -12.00 -5.07 4.78
N GLU A 66 -13.23 -4.79 5.15
CA GLU A 66 -14.35 -5.71 4.97
C GLU A 66 -15.05 -5.42 3.64
N GLN A 67 -15.39 -6.49 2.93
CA GLN A 67 -16.26 -6.45 1.77
C GLN A 67 -17.59 -7.15 2.08
N PRO A 68 -18.72 -6.53 1.70
CA PRO A 68 -20.01 -7.20 1.79
C PRO A 68 -20.03 -8.36 0.78
N ILE A 69 -20.47 -9.53 1.25
CA ILE A 69 -20.72 -10.68 0.39
C ILE A 69 -22.02 -10.41 -0.36
N ASP A 70 -21.98 -10.40 -1.69
CA ASP A 70 -23.18 -10.30 -2.52
C ASP A 70 -23.93 -11.65 -2.44
N ALA A 71 -24.72 -11.78 -1.38
CA ALA A 71 -25.68 -12.86 -1.24
C ALA A 71 -26.73 -12.61 -2.34
N GLY A 72 -26.57 -13.28 -3.48
CA GLY A 72 -27.42 -13.05 -4.66
C GLY A 72 -28.89 -13.01 -4.29
N ARG A 73 -29.70 -12.20 -5.02
CA ARG A 73 -31.10 -11.75 -4.77
C ARG A 73 -32.08 -12.63 -3.96
N ASN A 74 -31.83 -13.91 -3.75
CA ASN A 74 -32.66 -14.86 -3.02
C ASN A 74 -32.04 -15.42 -1.71
N SER A 75 -30.83 -15.02 -1.29
CA SER A 75 -30.30 -15.35 0.04
C SER A 75 -30.34 -14.14 0.96
N VAL A 76 -30.81 -14.36 2.20
CA VAL A 76 -30.70 -13.36 3.26
C VAL A 76 -29.21 -13.10 3.46
N PRO A 77 -28.71 -11.85 3.35
CA PRO A 77 -27.33 -11.56 3.70
C PRO A 77 -27.13 -12.01 5.14
N SER A 78 -26.34 -13.05 5.34
CA SER A 78 -26.01 -13.49 6.68
C SER A 78 -25.15 -12.38 7.29
N ALA A 79 -25.73 -11.62 8.22
CA ALA A 79 -25.06 -10.52 8.91
C ALA A 79 -23.81 -10.96 9.71
N TYR A 80 -23.49 -12.27 9.69
CA TYR A 80 -22.38 -12.90 10.38
C TYR A 80 -21.27 -13.39 9.45
N ILE A 81 -21.42 -13.23 8.12
CA ILE A 81 -20.39 -13.64 7.15
C ILE A 81 -19.88 -12.40 6.41
N CYS A 82 -18.63 -12.04 6.66
CA CYS A 82 -17.93 -10.96 6.00
C CYS A 82 -16.70 -11.51 5.26
N MET A 83 -16.41 -10.92 4.10
CA MET A 83 -15.16 -11.18 3.40
C MET A 83 -14.15 -10.12 3.82
N GLU A 84 -13.07 -10.53 4.47
CA GLU A 84 -11.99 -9.66 4.90
C GLU A 84 -10.86 -9.70 3.87
N GLU A 85 -10.37 -8.52 3.49
CA GLU A 85 -9.19 -8.39 2.65
C GLU A 85 -8.06 -7.73 3.43
N GLU A 86 -6.86 -8.26 3.26
CA GLU A 86 -5.63 -7.75 3.86
C GLU A 86 -4.65 -7.36 2.76
N LEU A 87 -4.11 -6.15 2.87
CA LEU A 87 -2.99 -5.67 2.09
C LEU A 87 -1.80 -5.53 3.04
N TYR A 88 -0.90 -6.50 3.00
CA TYR A 88 0.32 -6.55 3.80
C TYR A 88 1.50 -6.03 2.97
N VAL A 89 2.43 -5.31 3.58
CA VAL A 89 3.64 -4.76 2.96
C VAL A 89 4.84 -5.02 3.84
N LEU A 90 5.92 -5.50 3.22
CA LEU A 90 7.25 -5.57 3.82
C LEU A 90 8.28 -5.17 2.77
N GLY A 91 8.90 -4.00 2.96
CA GLY A 91 9.92 -3.48 2.07
C GLY A 91 9.43 -3.33 0.63
N HIS A 92 9.96 -4.12 -0.29
CA HIS A 92 9.64 -4.07 -1.73
C HIS A 92 8.39 -4.85 -2.11
N THR A 93 7.87 -5.68 -1.20
CA THR A 93 6.83 -6.67 -1.53
C THR A 93 5.53 -6.34 -0.83
N ALA A 94 4.43 -6.34 -1.57
CA ALA A 94 3.07 -6.30 -1.04
C ALA A 94 2.33 -7.60 -1.33
N VAL A 95 1.51 -8.04 -0.39
CA VAL A 95 0.69 -9.26 -0.50
C VAL A 95 -0.76 -8.88 -0.26
N TRP A 96 -1.60 -9.16 -1.24
CA TRP A 96 -3.04 -8.98 -1.12
C TRP A 96 -3.71 -10.34 -0.93
N THR A 97 -4.34 -10.52 0.24
CA THR A 97 -5.04 -11.74 0.62
C THR A 97 -6.52 -11.46 0.89
N ARG A 98 -7.34 -12.49 0.71
CA ARG A 98 -8.79 -12.45 0.96
C ARG A 98 -9.17 -13.69 1.75
N CYS A 99 -9.92 -13.48 2.83
CA CYS A 99 -10.40 -14.53 3.72
C CYS A 99 -11.89 -14.34 3.99
N MET A 100 -12.62 -15.44 4.09
CA MET A 100 -14.01 -15.41 4.54
C MET A 100 -14.02 -15.67 6.04
N SER A 101 -14.86 -14.98 6.80
CA SER A 101 -14.87 -15.06 8.27
C SER A 101 -15.14 -16.47 8.84
N ASN A 102 -15.66 -17.40 8.04
CA ASN A 102 -15.91 -18.79 8.43
C ASN A 102 -14.78 -19.76 8.04
N GLU A 103 -13.80 -19.34 7.24
CA GLU A 103 -12.72 -20.19 6.73
C GLU A 103 -11.42 -19.93 7.51
N SER A 104 -10.74 -21.00 7.94
CA SER A 104 -9.45 -20.89 8.64
C SER A 104 -8.28 -20.67 7.68
N GLN A 105 -8.47 -20.89 6.37
CA GLN A 105 -7.44 -20.73 5.35
C GLN A 105 -7.82 -19.60 4.40
N ALA A 106 -7.01 -18.54 4.39
CA ALA A 106 -7.10 -17.50 3.39
C ALA A 106 -6.56 -18.00 2.06
N LEU A 107 -7.22 -17.67 0.96
CA LEU A 107 -6.72 -17.95 -0.38
C LEU A 107 -5.70 -16.85 -0.75
N PRO A 108 -4.42 -17.19 -1.00
CA PRO A 108 -3.44 -16.21 -1.47
C PRO A 108 -3.81 -15.81 -2.91
N GLN A 109 -4.09 -14.52 -3.14
CA GLN A 109 -4.54 -14.07 -4.46
C GLN A 109 -3.44 -13.42 -5.28
N THR A 110 -2.65 -12.49 -4.73
CA THR A 110 -1.64 -11.78 -5.53
C THR A 110 -0.50 -11.22 -4.68
N THR A 111 0.73 -11.39 -5.15
CA THR A 111 1.91 -10.68 -4.64
C THR A 111 2.38 -9.64 -5.66
N PHE A 112 2.86 -8.51 -5.16
CA PHE A 112 3.38 -7.41 -5.96
C PHE A 112 4.78 -7.09 -5.47
N THR A 113 5.69 -6.80 -6.38
CA THR A 113 7.07 -6.43 -6.04
C THR A 113 7.44 -5.18 -6.82
N CYS A 114 7.88 -4.16 -6.09
CA CYS A 114 8.37 -2.91 -6.64
C CYS A 114 9.91 -2.92 -6.70
N ASP A 115 10.46 -2.07 -7.55
CA ASP A 115 11.91 -1.92 -7.69
C ASP A 115 12.52 -1.21 -6.46
N THR A 116 11.74 -0.34 -5.82
CA THR A 116 12.12 0.36 -4.59
C THR A 116 11.19 0.01 -3.42
N PRO A 117 11.58 0.26 -2.15
CA PRO A 117 10.72 -0.02 -1.01
C PRO A 117 9.39 0.72 -1.11
N ILE A 118 8.30 -0.01 -0.86
CA ILE A 118 6.94 0.50 -0.90
C ILE A 118 6.74 1.42 0.31
N ARG A 119 6.41 2.68 0.03
CA ARG A 119 6.17 3.71 1.07
C ARG A 119 4.71 3.81 1.47
N PHE A 120 3.80 3.66 0.51
CA PHE A 120 2.37 3.68 0.76
C PHE A 120 1.70 2.55 -0.01
N ALA A 121 0.75 1.86 0.63
CA ALA A 121 -0.08 0.86 -0.04
C ALA A 121 -1.52 0.96 0.46
N PHE A 122 -2.50 1.04 -0.43
CA PHE A 122 -3.90 1.25 -0.06
C PHE A 122 -4.88 0.61 -1.03
N PHE A 123 -6.07 0.32 -0.52
CA PHE A 123 -7.20 -0.06 -1.36
C PHE A 123 -7.77 1.15 -2.09
N CYS A 124 -7.88 1.06 -3.42
CA CYS A 124 -8.32 2.19 -4.24
C CYS A 124 -9.81 2.51 -4.02
N PRO A 125 -10.19 3.80 -3.98
CA PRO A 125 -11.59 4.21 -4.05
C PRO A 125 -12.17 3.84 -5.41
N ARG A 126 -13.47 3.52 -5.44
CA ARG A 126 -14.14 3.06 -6.67
C ARG A 126 -14.05 4.05 -7.83
N ARG A 127 -14.15 5.35 -7.53
CA ARG A 127 -14.06 6.41 -8.55
C ARG A 127 -12.64 6.59 -9.07
N PHE A 128 -11.63 6.35 -8.23
CA PHE A 128 -10.24 6.49 -8.62
C PHE A 128 -9.87 5.58 -9.79
N ILE A 129 -10.41 4.38 -9.86
CA ILE A 129 -10.11 3.43 -10.95
C ILE A 129 -11.04 3.55 -12.16
N ARG A 130 -11.94 4.53 -12.17
CA ARG A 130 -12.94 4.71 -13.23
C ARG A 130 -12.70 6.05 -13.94
N PRO A 131 -12.35 6.06 -15.23
CA PRO A 131 -12.21 7.31 -15.96
C PRO A 131 -13.57 8.00 -16.14
N ASP A 132 -13.60 9.33 -16.04
CA ASP A 132 -14.80 10.15 -16.21
C ASP A 132 -15.46 10.00 -17.60
N THR A 133 -14.70 9.52 -18.58
CA THR A 133 -15.19 9.24 -19.95
C THR A 133 -16.09 7.99 -20.03
N THR A 134 -16.17 7.18 -18.96
CA THR A 134 -16.97 5.95 -18.97
C THR A 134 -18.45 6.23 -18.68
N PRO A 135 -19.37 5.92 -19.60
CA PRO A 135 -20.79 6.21 -19.42
C PRO A 135 -21.34 5.51 -18.17
N ALA A 136 -22.15 6.23 -17.38
CA ALA A 136 -22.75 5.78 -16.12
C ALA A 136 -23.70 4.56 -16.23
N ALA A 137 -23.82 3.96 -17.42
CA ALA A 137 -24.89 3.04 -17.80
C ALA A 137 -24.69 1.58 -17.34
N LYS A 138 -23.55 1.21 -16.76
CA LYS A 138 -23.38 -0.12 -16.14
C LYS A 138 -22.93 0.05 -14.67
N PRO A 139 -23.67 -0.53 -13.70
CA PRO A 139 -23.16 -0.70 -12.35
C PRO A 139 -21.96 -1.63 -12.48
N ASP A 140 -20.77 -1.05 -12.43
CA ASP A 140 -19.54 -1.80 -12.66
C ASP A 140 -19.38 -2.78 -11.48
N THR A 141 -19.46 -4.06 -11.79
CA THR A 141 -19.42 -5.15 -10.83
C THR A 141 -18.12 -5.07 -10.04
N ASN A 142 -18.23 -4.65 -8.78
CA ASN A 142 -17.26 -4.82 -7.69
C ASN A 142 -15.76 -4.78 -8.07
N ARG A 143 -15.35 -3.87 -8.95
CA ARG A 143 -13.94 -3.75 -9.37
C ARG A 143 -13.12 -3.30 -8.16
N SER A 144 -12.32 -4.21 -7.61
CA SER A 144 -11.35 -3.90 -6.57
C SER A 144 -10.00 -3.58 -7.18
N ALA A 145 -9.25 -2.71 -6.52
CA ALA A 145 -7.89 -2.41 -6.89
C ALA A 145 -7.07 -2.02 -5.67
N VAL A 146 -5.77 -2.25 -5.77
CA VAL A 146 -4.78 -1.81 -4.79
C VAL A 146 -3.82 -0.85 -5.47
N CYS A 147 -3.38 0.17 -4.73
CA CYS A 147 -2.37 1.11 -5.15
C CYS A 147 -1.15 0.96 -4.26
N LEU A 148 0.03 0.91 -4.86
CA LEU A 148 1.34 0.94 -4.22
C LEU A 148 2.07 2.20 -4.70
N ILE A 149 2.76 2.87 -3.79
CA ILE A 149 3.62 3.99 -4.11
C ILE A 149 5.03 3.64 -3.62
N ASP A 150 5.95 3.51 -4.56
CA ASP A 150 7.37 3.28 -4.32
C ASP A 150 8.15 4.50 -4.82
N LYS A 151 8.95 5.11 -3.94
CA LYS A 151 9.63 6.38 -4.18
C LYS A 151 8.70 7.48 -4.75
N ASP A 152 8.73 7.69 -6.07
CA ASP A 152 7.98 8.70 -6.82
C ASP A 152 7.05 8.06 -7.88
N THR A 153 6.84 6.74 -7.83
CA THR A 153 6.01 6.03 -8.79
C THR A 153 4.75 5.51 -8.12
N LEU A 154 3.62 5.73 -8.78
CA LEU A 154 2.31 5.22 -8.41
C LEU A 154 1.98 4.01 -9.28
N HIS A 155 1.69 2.89 -8.63
CA HIS A 155 1.33 1.62 -9.25
C HIS A 155 -0.07 1.22 -8.80
N VAL A 156 -1.00 1.02 -9.73
CA VAL A 156 -2.36 0.59 -9.45
C VAL A 156 -2.62 -0.73 -10.15
N PHE A 157 -3.08 -1.72 -9.37
CA PHE A 157 -3.38 -3.07 -9.85
C PHE A 157 -4.86 -3.34 -9.63
N LEU A 158 -5.59 -3.61 -10.72
CA LEU A 158 -7.01 -3.96 -10.68
C LEU A 158 -7.16 -5.47 -10.59
N GLU A 159 -8.24 -5.92 -9.95
CA GLU A 159 -8.60 -7.34 -9.88
C GLU A 159 -8.81 -7.99 -11.27
N GLY A 160 -9.17 -7.18 -12.28
CA GLY A 160 -9.28 -7.61 -13.68
C GLY A 160 -7.96 -7.80 -14.42
N GLY A 161 -6.81 -7.57 -13.78
CA GLY A 161 -5.47 -7.68 -14.37
C GLY A 161 -4.97 -6.44 -15.10
N GLU A 162 -5.81 -5.40 -15.23
CA GLU A 162 -5.38 -4.09 -15.73
C GLU A 162 -4.46 -3.41 -14.71
N THR A 163 -3.41 -2.75 -15.20
CA THR A 163 -2.46 -2.02 -14.37
C THR A 163 -2.27 -0.60 -14.87
N TYR A 164 -2.14 0.34 -13.95
CA TYR A 164 -1.76 1.72 -14.23
C TYR A 164 -0.45 2.04 -13.52
N LYS A 165 0.46 2.69 -14.24
CA LYS A 165 1.74 3.18 -13.69
C LYS A 165 1.90 4.63 -14.08
N ALA A 166 2.14 5.49 -13.10
CA ALA A 166 2.35 6.92 -13.29
C ALA A 166 3.47 7.44 -12.41
N MET A 167 4.23 8.43 -12.89
CA MET A 167 5.20 9.14 -12.05
C MET A 167 4.52 10.32 -11.35
N LEU A 168 4.76 10.45 -10.06
CA LEU A 168 4.30 11.57 -9.25
C LEU A 168 5.20 12.78 -9.51
N GLN A 169 4.61 13.96 -9.59
CA GLN A 169 5.33 15.20 -9.89
C GLN A 169 6.18 15.71 -8.72
N CYS A 170 5.99 15.16 -7.52
CA CYS A 170 6.75 15.50 -6.33
C CYS A 170 6.80 14.34 -5.33
N PRO A 171 7.83 14.29 -4.47
CA PRO A 171 7.90 13.31 -3.39
C PRO A 171 6.72 13.45 -2.43
N VAL A 172 6.05 12.34 -2.14
CA VAL A 172 4.88 12.30 -1.26
C VAL A 172 5.29 11.98 0.18
N SER A 173 4.64 12.65 1.13
CA SER A 173 4.82 12.48 2.58
C SER A 173 3.62 11.81 3.25
N ALA A 174 2.41 12.03 2.74
CA ALA A 174 1.20 11.38 3.22
C ALA A 174 0.15 11.24 2.11
N VAL A 175 -0.75 10.27 2.26
CA VAL A 175 -1.82 9.92 1.32
C VAL A 175 -3.13 9.75 2.07
N TRP A 176 -4.20 10.35 1.55
CA TRP A 176 -5.55 10.18 2.07
C TRP A 176 -6.51 9.71 1.00
N MET A 177 -7.40 8.82 1.40
CA MET A 177 -8.44 8.27 0.53
C MET A 177 -9.65 9.19 0.52
N MET A 178 -10.09 9.59 -0.67
CA MET A 178 -11.26 10.44 -0.86
C MET A 178 -12.32 9.68 -1.68
N PRO A 179 -13.61 10.06 -1.59
CA PRO A 179 -14.66 9.43 -2.40
C PRO A 179 -14.40 9.49 -3.92
N ASP A 180 -13.84 10.60 -4.38
CA ASP A 180 -13.59 10.89 -5.80
C ASP A 180 -12.14 10.63 -6.25
N GLY A 181 -11.26 10.10 -5.38
CA GLY A 181 -9.86 9.91 -5.72
C GLY A 181 -8.94 9.83 -4.52
N VAL A 182 -7.71 10.30 -4.67
CA VAL A 182 -6.73 10.36 -3.57
C VAL A 182 -6.22 11.77 -3.39
N MET A 183 -5.90 12.12 -2.15
CA MET A 183 -5.22 13.36 -1.80
C MET A 183 -3.79 13.04 -1.36
N LEU A 184 -2.84 13.83 -1.82
CA LEU A 184 -1.40 13.62 -1.64
C LEU A 184 -0.81 14.87 -0.98
N GLU A 185 -0.08 14.69 0.13
CA GLU A 185 0.74 15.76 0.70
C GLU A 185 2.17 15.61 0.19
N ARG A 186 2.66 16.68 -0.42
CA ARG A 186 4.03 16.81 -0.85
C ARG A 186 4.98 16.98 0.34
N ASN A 187 6.13 16.32 0.26
CA ASN A 187 7.22 16.54 1.22
C ASN A 187 7.82 17.95 1.09
N ALA A 188 7.81 18.70 2.19
CA ALA A 188 8.29 20.08 2.25
C ALA A 188 9.82 20.20 2.22
N THR A 189 10.59 19.16 2.56
CA THR A 189 12.06 19.25 2.66
C THR A 189 12.73 19.60 1.33
N HIS A 190 12.13 19.24 0.20
CA HIS A 190 12.61 19.62 -1.14
C HIS A 190 12.29 21.06 -1.56
N SER A 191 11.45 21.78 -0.81
CA SER A 191 10.97 23.13 -1.19
C SER A 191 11.77 24.28 -0.59
N VAL A 192 12.52 24.03 0.49
CA VAL A 192 13.24 25.08 1.23
C VAL A 192 14.45 25.62 0.46
N ALA A 193 14.95 24.88 -0.55
CA ALA A 193 16.12 25.27 -1.33
C ALA A 193 15.81 26.14 -2.58
N ILE A 194 14.59 26.08 -3.13
CA ILE A 194 14.31 26.66 -4.48
C ILE A 194 13.51 27.97 -4.41
N CYS A 195 12.75 28.23 -3.35
CA CYS A 195 11.83 29.38 -3.30
C CYS A 195 12.25 30.44 -2.28
N ARG A 196 13.51 30.90 -2.35
CA ARG A 196 14.01 32.04 -1.56
C ARG A 196 13.98 33.40 -2.29
N GLU A 197 13.26 33.51 -3.40
CA GLU A 197 13.02 34.78 -4.11
C GLU A 197 11.53 34.91 -4.49
N GLU A 198 10.81 35.82 -3.82
CA GLU A 198 9.59 36.56 -4.22
C GLU A 198 8.44 35.86 -5.00
N GLY A 199 8.39 34.53 -5.05
CA GLY A 199 7.39 33.75 -5.79
C GLY A 199 6.24 33.18 -4.94
N VAL A 200 5.11 32.89 -5.60
CA VAL A 200 3.96 32.18 -5.02
C VAL A 200 4.42 30.80 -4.49
N PRO A 201 4.10 30.44 -3.23
CA PRO A 201 4.51 29.16 -2.67
C PRO A 201 3.88 27.99 -3.43
N TRP A 202 4.69 27.00 -3.80
CA TRP A 202 4.22 25.81 -4.50
C TRP A 202 3.25 25.02 -3.58
N PRO A 203 2.08 24.55 -4.07
CA PRO A 203 1.08 23.91 -3.22
C PRO A 203 1.62 22.68 -2.49
N ARG A 204 1.11 22.45 -1.28
CA ARG A 204 1.47 21.29 -0.45
C ARG A 204 0.54 20.09 -0.65
N LEU A 205 -0.71 20.35 -1.01
CA LEU A 205 -1.74 19.33 -1.16
C LEU A 205 -2.17 19.25 -2.61
N PHE A 206 -2.26 18.02 -3.11
CA PHE A 206 -2.71 17.71 -4.46
C PHE A 206 -3.80 16.64 -4.41
N THR A 207 -4.70 16.68 -5.37
CA THR A 207 -5.70 15.64 -5.61
C THR A 207 -5.44 14.93 -6.92
N LEU A 208 -5.71 13.63 -6.94
CA LEU A 208 -5.63 12.77 -8.11
C LEU A 208 -6.94 11.98 -8.21
N THR A 209 -7.74 12.31 -9.22
CA THR A 209 -9.07 11.72 -9.46
C THR A 209 -9.00 10.42 -10.24
N PHE A 210 -7.93 10.21 -11.03
CA PHE A 210 -7.66 8.99 -11.78
C PHE A 210 -6.15 8.74 -11.87
N PRO A 211 -5.65 7.49 -11.83
CA PRO A 211 -4.22 7.17 -11.79
C PRO A 211 -3.36 7.82 -12.87
N LEU A 212 -3.92 8.04 -14.07
CA LEU A 212 -3.21 8.61 -15.22
C LEU A 212 -3.51 10.10 -15.43
N GLU A 213 -4.28 10.73 -14.55
CA GLU A 213 -4.52 12.17 -14.62
C GLU A 213 -3.38 12.97 -13.99
N GLU A 214 -3.36 14.27 -14.28
CA GLU A 214 -2.42 15.19 -13.66
C GLU A 214 -2.82 15.51 -12.21
N MET A 215 -1.82 15.70 -11.34
CA MET A 215 -2.02 16.14 -9.96
C MET A 215 -2.56 17.57 -9.94
N LYS A 216 -3.75 17.78 -9.36
CA LYS A 216 -4.40 19.10 -9.26
C LYS A 216 -4.16 19.68 -7.86
N PRO A 217 -3.65 20.91 -7.71
CA PRO A 217 -3.46 21.50 -6.39
C PRO A 217 -4.80 21.74 -5.69
N VAL A 218 -4.84 21.52 -4.38
CA VAL A 218 -6.03 21.76 -3.56
C VAL A 218 -6.15 23.25 -3.24
N LEU A 219 -7.34 23.81 -3.43
CA LEU A 219 -7.74 25.14 -2.99
C LEU A 219 -8.53 25.01 -1.68
N LEU A 220 -8.19 25.82 -0.68
CA LEU A 220 -8.87 25.92 0.61
C LEU A 220 -9.54 27.28 0.77
#